data_AF-A0A1I7Z6H4-F1
#
_entry.id   AF-A0A1I7Z6H4-F1
#
_cell.length_a   1.000
_cell.length_b   1.000
_cell.length_c   1.000
_cell.angle_alpha   90.00
_cell.angle_beta   90.00
_cell.angle_gamma   90.00
#
_symmetry.space_group_name_H-M   'P 1'
#
loop_
_entity.id
_entity.type
_entity.pdbx_description
1 polymer ?
#
loop_
_entity_poly.entity_id
_entity_poly.type
_entity_poly.pdbx_seq_one_letter_code
_entity_poly.pdbx_strand_id
1 'polypeptide(L)'
;MKDWRIYYSIMGFDHIKSRTLSREVVREMAKSITSIEFHLHYDQYTNDGWHSISPDDVVLLQLLINLDAPEKVLDVRSYCGEWSYRKLRSEHSNLLRSFKSVTMNFPTDIRLAEQRISEPRIRSAVFRGLAKRFPPASFWPNYFFSENLMRLDIFDLNVARELIDDWKNMDPWTMPYSKMFYGCGNSLKKLVGVDMRKVDSEAEAPLWEKVKSKLGRYRRYLRKYFYIIDHPVHQSRKIYAVDYYCGQGAVILIFD
;
A
#
# COMPACT_ATOMS: atom_id res chain seq x y z
N MET A 1 23.38 3.57 -23.27
CA MET A 1 22.25 3.38 -22.34
C MET A 1 22.84 3.27 -20.93
N LYS A 2 22.26 3.95 -19.94
CA LYS A 2 22.71 3.78 -18.55
C LYS A 2 22.35 2.37 -18.09
N ASP A 3 23.32 1.71 -17.47
CA ASP A 3 23.13 0.46 -16.74
C ASP A 3 22.07 0.69 -15.67
N TRP A 4 20.87 0.14 -15.85
CA TRP A 4 19.82 0.22 -14.84
C TRP A 4 19.98 -0.96 -13.89
N ARG A 5 19.76 -0.72 -12.60
CA ARG A 5 19.90 -1.73 -11.55
C ARG A 5 18.64 -1.79 -10.71
N ILE A 6 18.39 -2.97 -10.16
CA ILE A 6 17.37 -3.17 -9.13
C ILE A 6 18.09 -3.04 -7.79
N TYR A 7 17.58 -2.20 -6.92
CA TYR A 7 18.11 -2.04 -5.58
C TYR A 7 17.21 -2.78 -4.62
N TYR A 8 17.77 -3.47 -3.63
CA TYR A 8 17.00 -4.18 -2.64
C TYR A 8 17.56 -4.01 -1.24
N SER A 9 16.68 -4.07 -0.25
CA SER A 9 17.01 -4.14 1.17
C SER A 9 16.15 -5.21 1.83
N ILE A 10 16.75 -5.93 2.77
CA ILE A 10 16.11 -7.03 3.48
C ILE A 10 16.21 -6.72 4.97
N MET A 11 15.16 -7.00 5.73
CA MET A 11 15.11 -6.75 7.18
C MET A 11 14.77 -8.02 7.95
N GLY A 12 15.23 -8.10 9.20
CA GLY A 12 14.90 -9.22 10.09
C GLY A 12 15.88 -10.41 10.04
N PHE A 13 17.07 -10.25 9.45
CA PHE A 13 18.06 -11.32 9.30
C PHE A 13 19.43 -11.01 9.95
N ASP A 14 19.47 -10.06 10.88
CA ASP A 14 20.73 -9.56 11.46
C ASP A 14 21.54 -10.64 12.19
N HIS A 15 20.86 -11.66 12.72
CA HIS A 15 21.45 -12.83 13.39
C HIS A 15 22.20 -13.78 12.44
N ILE A 16 21.98 -13.69 11.13
CA ILE A 16 22.70 -14.48 10.14
C ILE A 16 24.03 -13.79 9.83
N LYS A 17 25.15 -14.48 10.07
CA LYS A 17 26.50 -13.90 9.88
C LYS A 17 26.88 -13.76 8.40
N SER A 18 26.44 -14.68 7.56
CA SER A 18 26.74 -14.63 6.12
C SER A 18 25.91 -13.54 5.44
N ARG A 19 26.58 -12.70 4.64
CA ARG A 19 25.93 -11.66 3.82
C ARG A 19 25.87 -12.04 2.33
N THR A 20 26.53 -13.12 1.94
CA THR A 20 26.47 -13.64 0.56
C THR A 20 25.19 -14.45 0.38
N LEU A 21 24.37 -14.07 -0.59
CA LEU A 21 23.13 -14.76 -0.89
C LEU A 21 23.42 -16.09 -1.62
N SER A 22 23.21 -17.20 -0.92
CA SER A 22 23.12 -18.54 -1.48
C SER A 22 21.74 -19.13 -1.21
N ARG A 23 21.44 -20.30 -1.79
CA ARG A 23 20.17 -20.99 -1.53
C ARG A 23 19.99 -21.33 -0.04
N GLU A 24 21.06 -21.75 0.62
CA GLU A 24 21.08 -22.08 2.05
C GLU A 24 20.84 -20.83 2.90
N VAL A 25 21.54 -19.73 2.57
CA VAL A 25 21.39 -18.45 3.28
C VAL A 25 19.96 -17.92 3.13
N VAL A 26 19.40 -17.95 1.92
CA VAL A 26 18.01 -17.53 1.64
C VAL A 26 17.00 -18.39 2.42
N ARG A 27 17.23 -19.70 2.53
CA ARG A 27 16.37 -20.60 3.31
C ARG A 27 16.41 -20.29 4.80
N GLU A 28 17.58 -19.93 5.35
CA GLU A 28 17.69 -19.51 6.74
C GLU A 28 17.06 -18.12 6.96
N MET A 29 17.28 -17.17 6.04
CA MET A 29 16.67 -15.84 6.08
C MET A 29 15.14 -15.92 6.07
N ALA A 30 14.57 -16.83 5.27
CA ALA A 30 13.11 -17.01 5.17
C ALA A 30 12.44 -17.34 6.51
N LYS A 31 13.18 -17.84 7.51
CA LYS A 31 12.64 -18.19 8.84
C LYS A 31 12.37 -16.97 9.72
N SER A 32 13.00 -15.84 9.44
CA SER A 32 13.09 -14.69 10.34
C SER A 32 12.93 -13.34 9.66
N ILE A 33 12.98 -13.32 8.32
CA ILE A 33 12.75 -12.13 7.51
C ILE A 33 11.41 -11.48 7.86
N THR A 34 11.45 -10.17 8.04
CA THR A 34 10.25 -9.36 8.32
C THR A 34 9.80 -8.61 7.08
N SER A 35 10.73 -8.10 6.29
CA SER A 35 10.42 -7.41 5.03
C SER A 35 11.53 -7.53 3.99
N ILE A 36 11.13 -7.37 2.73
CA ILE A 36 12.02 -7.11 1.59
C ILE A 36 11.44 -5.97 0.75
N GLU A 37 12.29 -5.00 0.42
CA GLU A 37 11.95 -3.83 -0.37
C GLU A 37 12.80 -3.80 -1.64
N PHE A 38 12.19 -3.46 -2.77
CA PHE A 38 12.86 -3.35 -4.07
C PHE A 38 12.60 -1.99 -4.69
N HIS A 39 13.65 -1.30 -5.11
CA HIS A 39 13.60 0.00 -5.76
C HIS A 39 14.18 -0.08 -7.17
N LEU A 40 13.51 0.50 -8.16
CA LEU A 40 14.03 0.57 -9.55
C LEU A 40 15.02 1.73 -9.79
N HIS A 41 15.41 2.42 -8.73
CA HIS A 41 16.31 3.55 -8.80
C HIS A 41 17.02 3.72 -7.46
N TYR A 42 18.31 4.05 -7.51
CA TYR A 42 19.07 4.41 -6.33
C TYR A 42 18.65 5.80 -5.87
N ASP A 43 17.94 5.88 -4.75
CA ASP A 43 17.89 7.18 -4.09
C ASP A 43 19.28 7.43 -3.50
N GLN A 44 19.92 8.53 -3.86
CA GLN A 44 21.25 8.90 -3.34
C GLN A 44 21.27 9.11 -1.81
N TYR A 45 20.10 9.02 -1.17
CA TYR A 45 19.89 8.99 0.27
C TYR A 45 19.72 7.58 0.88
N THR A 46 19.89 6.49 0.12
CA THR A 46 19.82 5.14 0.70
C THR A 46 21.08 4.82 1.52
N ASN A 47 20.90 4.69 2.84
CA ASN A 47 21.91 4.33 3.85
C ASN A 47 22.58 2.94 3.63
N ASP A 48 23.52 2.61 4.52
CA ASP A 48 24.06 1.27 4.75
C ASP A 48 22.93 0.22 4.83
N GLY A 49 22.96 -0.80 3.97
CA GLY A 49 21.98 -1.90 3.95
C GLY A 49 21.17 -2.04 2.64
N TRP A 50 21.43 -1.18 1.65
CA TRP A 50 20.93 -1.37 0.29
C TRP A 50 21.97 -2.06 -0.60
N HIS A 51 21.51 -3.03 -1.37
CA HIS A 51 22.30 -3.76 -2.35
C HIS A 51 21.76 -3.50 -3.76
N SER A 52 22.62 -3.60 -4.77
CA SER A 52 22.22 -3.48 -6.18
C SER A 52 22.45 -4.79 -6.91
N ILE A 53 21.49 -5.20 -7.73
CA ILE A 53 21.60 -6.36 -8.61
C ILE A 53 21.38 -5.91 -10.07
N SER A 54 22.15 -6.49 -10.99
CA SER A 54 21.87 -6.37 -12.42
C SER A 54 20.59 -7.14 -12.75
N PRO A 55 19.67 -6.60 -13.55
CA PRO A 55 18.51 -7.37 -14.03
C PRO A 55 18.92 -8.66 -14.75
N ASP A 56 20.11 -8.70 -15.35
CA ASP A 56 20.63 -9.87 -16.06
C ASP A 56 21.19 -10.96 -15.13
N ASP A 57 21.34 -10.69 -13.82
CA ASP A 57 21.69 -11.71 -12.82
C ASP A 57 20.44 -12.50 -12.41
N VAL A 58 19.98 -13.34 -13.33
CA VAL A 58 18.74 -14.11 -13.21
C VAL A 58 18.77 -15.03 -11.99
N VAL A 59 19.93 -15.59 -11.64
CA VAL A 59 20.08 -16.52 -10.51
C VAL A 59 19.82 -15.80 -9.20
N LEU A 60 20.50 -14.69 -8.96
CA LEU A 60 20.32 -13.93 -7.73
C LEU A 60 18.94 -13.29 -7.66
N LEU A 61 18.41 -12.83 -8.79
CA LEU A 61 17.06 -12.29 -8.85
C LEU A 61 16.02 -13.35 -8.48
N GLN A 62 16.16 -14.57 -9.00
CA GLN A 62 15.24 -15.67 -8.69
C GLN A 62 15.28 -16.07 -7.21
N LEU A 63 16.46 -16.02 -6.57
CA LEU A 63 16.59 -16.24 -5.12
C LEU A 63 15.78 -15.20 -4.33
N LEU A 64 15.89 -13.92 -4.69
CA LEU A 64 15.16 -12.83 -4.05
C LEU A 64 13.64 -12.89 -4.33
N ILE A 65 13.24 -13.32 -5.53
CA ILE A 65 11.83 -13.55 -5.90
C ILE A 65 11.21 -14.62 -5.00
N ASN A 66 11.94 -15.71 -4.75
CA ASN A 66 11.46 -16.86 -3.98
C ASN A 66 11.48 -16.63 -2.47
N LEU A 67 12.10 -15.55 -1.99
CA LEU A 67 12.07 -15.16 -0.60
C LEU A 67 10.68 -14.62 -0.24
N ASP A 68 9.90 -15.42 0.49
CA ASP A 68 8.55 -15.09 0.94
C ASP A 68 8.60 -14.31 2.26
N ALA A 69 8.79 -13.00 2.15
CA ALA A 69 8.70 -12.11 3.29
C ALA A 69 7.23 -11.81 3.65
N PRO A 70 6.91 -11.59 4.93
CA PRO A 70 5.61 -11.04 5.35
C PRO A 70 5.28 -9.75 4.60
N GLU A 71 6.23 -8.81 4.56
CA GLU A 71 6.13 -7.58 3.78
C GLU A 71 7.06 -7.63 2.56
N LYS A 72 6.49 -7.59 1.35
CA LYS A 72 7.25 -7.60 0.10
C LYS A 72 6.81 -6.42 -0.76
N VAL A 73 7.65 -5.39 -0.81
CA VAL A 73 7.33 -4.07 -1.36
C VAL A 73 8.13 -3.79 -2.63
N LEU A 74 7.45 -3.36 -3.68
CA LEU A 74 8.08 -2.80 -4.87
C LEU A 74 7.85 -1.28 -4.91
N ASP A 75 8.92 -0.50 -4.96
CA ASP A 75 8.88 0.94 -5.16
C ASP A 75 9.34 1.32 -6.57
N VAL A 76 8.42 1.92 -7.33
CA VAL A 76 8.65 2.38 -8.71
C VAL A 76 8.47 3.90 -8.85
N ARG A 77 8.62 4.67 -7.76
CA ARG A 77 8.38 6.13 -7.78
C ARG A 77 9.32 6.91 -8.70
N SER A 78 10.54 6.45 -8.96
CA SER A 78 11.52 7.26 -9.68
C SER A 78 11.12 7.62 -11.12
N TYR A 79 11.55 8.82 -11.57
CA TYR A 79 11.30 9.38 -12.91
C TYR A 79 11.81 8.49 -14.06
N CYS A 80 12.80 7.62 -13.82
CA CYS A 80 13.28 6.64 -14.80
C CYS A 80 12.36 5.42 -14.93
N GLY A 81 11.26 5.38 -14.16
CA GLY A 81 10.50 4.17 -13.88
C GLY A 81 9.65 3.65 -15.01
N GLU A 82 9.22 4.44 -16.00
CA GLU A 82 8.28 3.91 -17.00
C GLU A 82 8.94 2.87 -17.93
N TRP A 83 10.07 3.23 -18.54
CA TRP A 83 10.81 2.32 -19.42
C TRP A 83 11.36 1.12 -18.65
N SER A 84 12.01 1.35 -17.51
CA SER A 84 12.57 0.27 -16.67
C SER A 84 11.47 -0.64 -16.13
N TYR A 85 10.29 -0.12 -15.79
CA TYR A 85 9.15 -0.94 -15.39
C TYR A 85 8.61 -1.77 -16.56
N ARG A 86 8.45 -1.18 -17.76
CA ARG A 86 8.02 -1.92 -18.95
C ARG A 86 8.99 -3.07 -19.24
N LYS A 87 10.30 -2.80 -19.19
CA LYS A 87 11.36 -3.81 -19.36
C LYS A 87 11.32 -4.89 -18.27
N LEU A 88 11.24 -4.48 -17.00
CA LEU A 88 11.12 -5.40 -15.87
C LEU A 88 9.88 -6.29 -15.99
N ARG A 89 8.77 -5.74 -16.47
CA ARG A 89 7.54 -6.51 -16.68
C ARG A 89 7.67 -7.49 -17.83
N SER A 90 8.27 -7.09 -18.95
CA SER A 90 8.45 -7.99 -20.11
C SER A 90 9.42 -9.13 -19.81
N GLU A 91 10.52 -8.84 -19.10
CA GLU A 91 11.62 -9.79 -18.89
C GLU A 91 11.52 -10.53 -17.55
N HIS A 92 10.89 -9.93 -16.55
CA HIS A 92 10.85 -10.42 -15.17
C HIS A 92 9.44 -10.35 -14.56
N SER A 93 8.40 -10.70 -15.32
CA SER A 93 7.00 -10.72 -14.84
C SER A 93 6.80 -11.50 -13.54
N ASN A 94 7.57 -12.58 -13.33
CA ASN A 94 7.55 -13.37 -12.09
C ASN A 94 7.98 -12.57 -10.85
N LEU A 95 8.90 -11.60 -11.02
CA LEU A 95 9.29 -10.69 -9.93
C LEU A 95 8.10 -9.82 -9.53
N LEU A 96 7.42 -9.21 -10.51
CA LEU A 96 6.27 -8.35 -10.25
C LEU A 96 5.14 -9.11 -9.53
N ARG A 97 4.87 -10.34 -9.95
CA ARG A 97 3.89 -11.23 -9.31
C ARG A 97 4.29 -11.67 -7.91
N SER A 98 5.54 -11.49 -7.49
CA SER A 98 5.96 -11.87 -6.13
C SER A 98 5.58 -10.84 -5.06
N PHE A 99 5.25 -9.60 -5.47
CA PHE A 99 4.96 -8.53 -4.53
C PHE A 99 3.54 -8.56 -4.00
N LYS A 100 3.43 -8.23 -2.71
CA LYS A 100 2.14 -8.04 -2.01
C LYS A 100 1.79 -6.55 -1.90
N SER A 101 2.79 -5.69 -2.05
CA SER A 101 2.66 -4.24 -1.92
C SER A 101 3.41 -3.52 -3.03
N VAL A 102 2.81 -2.46 -3.56
CA VAL A 102 3.45 -1.60 -4.54
C VAL A 102 3.34 -0.13 -4.12
N THR A 103 4.43 0.60 -4.28
CA THR A 103 4.50 2.05 -4.14
C THR A 103 4.88 2.63 -5.49
N MET A 104 4.09 3.56 -6.01
CA MET A 104 4.35 4.19 -7.29
C MET A 104 4.02 5.67 -7.24
N ASN A 105 4.68 6.44 -8.10
CA ASN A 105 4.17 7.77 -8.43
C ASN A 105 3.01 7.59 -9.42
N PHE A 106 2.09 8.54 -9.43
CA PHE A 106 1.05 8.55 -10.46
C PHE A 106 1.69 8.49 -11.84
N PRO A 107 1.43 7.42 -12.61
CA PRO A 107 1.99 7.33 -13.94
C PRO A 107 1.37 8.43 -14.79
N THR A 108 2.18 8.98 -15.70
CA THR A 108 1.68 9.82 -16.79
C THR A 108 0.68 9.07 -17.67
N ASP A 109 0.81 7.74 -17.73
CA ASP A 109 -0.09 6.83 -18.44
C ASP A 109 -1.00 6.05 -17.47
N ILE A 110 -2.28 6.39 -17.47
CA ILE A 110 -3.31 5.72 -16.65
C ILE A 110 -3.38 4.22 -16.96
N ARG A 111 -3.14 3.80 -18.21
CA ARG A 111 -3.18 2.38 -18.60
C ARG A 111 -2.09 1.59 -17.89
N LEU A 112 -0.94 2.20 -17.61
CA LEU A 112 0.11 1.55 -16.83
C LEU A 112 -0.27 1.43 -15.36
N ALA A 113 -1.00 2.40 -14.79
CA ALA A 113 -1.58 2.27 -13.46
C ALA A 113 -2.54 1.08 -13.42
N GLU A 114 -3.51 1.03 -14.34
CA GLU A 114 -4.50 -0.06 -14.46
C GLU A 114 -3.84 -1.43 -14.58
N GLN A 115 -2.82 -1.54 -15.43
CA GLN A 115 -2.09 -2.79 -15.63
C GLN A 115 -1.25 -3.18 -14.43
N ARG A 116 -0.66 -2.21 -13.71
CA ARG A 116 0.12 -2.47 -12.49
C ARG A 116 -0.74 -3.05 -11.40
N ILE A 117 -1.96 -2.55 -11.29
CA ILE A 117 -2.82 -2.84 -10.16
C ILE A 117 -3.73 -4.04 -10.35
N SER A 118 -3.90 -4.49 -11.59
CA SER A 118 -4.64 -5.70 -11.93
C SER A 118 -3.87 -6.99 -11.59
N GLU A 119 -2.66 -6.89 -11.01
CA GLU A 119 -1.89 -8.06 -10.61
C GLU A 119 -2.51 -8.73 -9.37
N PRO A 120 -2.91 -10.02 -9.46
CA PRO A 120 -3.75 -10.66 -8.43
C PRO A 120 -3.16 -10.70 -7.02
N ARG A 121 -1.83 -10.56 -6.87
CA ARG A 121 -1.16 -10.70 -5.57
C ARG A 121 -0.99 -9.37 -4.84
N ILE A 122 -1.30 -8.25 -5.48
CA ILE A 122 -1.21 -6.93 -4.85
C ILE A 122 -2.35 -6.77 -3.85
N ARG A 123 -1.98 -6.62 -2.58
CA ARG A 123 -2.88 -6.34 -1.46
C ARG A 123 -2.77 -4.92 -0.95
N SER A 124 -1.71 -4.21 -1.29
CA SER A 124 -1.51 -2.81 -0.89
C SER A 124 -0.97 -1.99 -2.05
N ALA A 125 -1.61 -0.87 -2.35
CA ALA A 125 -1.12 0.09 -3.34
C ALA A 125 -0.97 1.48 -2.73
N VAL A 126 0.18 2.09 -2.95
CA VAL A 126 0.52 3.43 -2.49
C VAL A 126 0.84 4.30 -3.69
N PHE A 127 0.08 5.36 -3.86
CA PHE A 127 0.25 6.36 -4.91
C PHE A 127 0.77 7.65 -4.30
N ARG A 128 1.97 8.07 -4.74
CA ARG A 128 2.62 9.31 -4.31
C ARG A 128 2.66 10.32 -5.46
N GLY A 129 2.87 11.58 -5.09
CA GLY A 129 2.99 12.70 -6.03
C GLY A 129 1.65 13.31 -6.44
N LEU A 130 1.72 14.50 -7.03
CA LEU A 130 0.59 15.17 -7.66
C LEU A 130 0.53 14.70 -9.11
N ALA A 131 -0.48 13.89 -9.46
CA ALA A 131 -0.71 13.56 -10.85
C ALA A 131 -1.13 14.81 -11.61
N LYS A 132 -0.62 15.00 -12.83
CA LYS A 132 -1.24 15.94 -13.78
C LYS A 132 -2.59 15.40 -14.28
N ARG A 133 -2.79 14.08 -14.23
CA ARG A 133 -3.99 13.37 -14.62
C ARG A 133 -4.21 12.21 -13.67
N PHE A 134 -5.26 12.27 -12.88
CA PHE A 134 -5.74 11.13 -12.12
C PHE A 134 -6.62 10.28 -13.04
N PRO A 135 -6.67 8.94 -12.84
CA PRO A 135 -7.80 8.16 -13.31
C PRO A 135 -9.12 8.85 -12.91
N PRO A 136 -10.18 8.74 -13.72
CA PRO A 136 -11.51 9.20 -13.32
C PRO A 136 -11.82 8.65 -11.93
N ALA A 137 -12.45 9.44 -11.08
CA ALA A 137 -12.56 9.02 -9.70
C ALA A 137 -13.39 7.71 -9.55
N SER A 138 -14.32 7.47 -10.47
CA SER A 138 -15.09 6.21 -10.63
C SER A 138 -14.25 4.95 -10.88
N PHE A 139 -12.98 5.10 -11.24
CA PHE A 139 -12.03 4.01 -11.33
C PHE A 139 -11.71 3.41 -9.97
N TRP A 140 -11.56 4.26 -8.95
CA TRP A 140 -11.00 3.86 -7.67
C TRP A 140 -11.90 2.93 -6.87
N PRO A 141 -13.24 3.08 -6.83
CA PRO A 141 -14.09 2.12 -6.17
C PRO A 141 -13.95 0.71 -6.74
N ASN A 142 -13.99 0.56 -8.06
CA ASN A 142 -13.82 -0.75 -8.71
C ASN A 142 -12.49 -1.40 -8.34
N TYR A 143 -11.42 -0.61 -8.35
CA TYR A 143 -10.11 -1.11 -7.95
C TYR A 143 -10.02 -1.40 -6.45
N PHE A 144 -10.48 -0.48 -5.61
CA PHE A 144 -10.39 -0.57 -4.16
C PHE A 144 -11.19 -1.75 -3.62
N PHE A 145 -12.41 -1.95 -4.12
CA PHE A 145 -13.29 -3.03 -3.69
C PHE A 145 -13.04 -4.36 -4.41
N SER A 146 -12.04 -4.44 -5.30
CA SER A 146 -11.58 -5.71 -5.87
C SER A 146 -11.16 -6.72 -4.80
N GLU A 147 -11.30 -8.03 -5.05
CA GLU A 147 -11.08 -9.08 -4.04
C GLU A 147 -9.70 -8.99 -3.34
N ASN A 148 -8.65 -8.68 -4.10
CA ASN A 148 -7.28 -8.76 -3.61
C ASN A 148 -6.80 -7.53 -2.84
N LEU A 149 -7.33 -6.33 -3.14
CA LEU A 149 -6.77 -5.10 -2.59
C LEU A 149 -7.25 -4.84 -1.16
N MET A 150 -6.38 -4.97 -0.18
CA MET A 150 -6.71 -4.68 1.21
C MET A 150 -6.45 -3.23 1.59
N ARG A 151 -5.56 -2.54 0.87
CA ARG A 151 -5.11 -1.20 1.23
C ARG A 151 -4.84 -0.30 0.02
N LEU A 152 -5.30 0.95 0.12
CA LEU A 152 -5.03 2.02 -0.84
C LEU A 152 -4.56 3.28 -0.10
N ASP A 153 -3.43 3.85 -0.51
CA ASP A 153 -2.90 5.13 -0.03
C ASP A 153 -2.80 6.09 -1.23
N ILE A 154 -3.56 7.18 -1.19
CA ILE A 154 -3.67 8.15 -2.29
C ILE A 154 -3.91 9.56 -1.73
N PHE A 155 -3.34 10.58 -2.39
CA PHE A 155 -3.51 11.98 -2.03
C PHE A 155 -4.72 12.60 -2.74
N ASP A 156 -5.93 12.07 -2.52
CA ASP A 156 -7.16 12.61 -3.15
C ASP A 156 -8.40 12.41 -2.26
N LEU A 157 -9.10 13.51 -1.94
CA LEU A 157 -10.35 13.48 -1.17
C LEU A 157 -11.56 13.06 -1.98
N ASN A 158 -11.57 13.36 -3.27
CA ASN A 158 -12.69 13.00 -4.12
C ASN A 158 -12.79 11.48 -4.21
N VAL A 159 -11.64 10.80 -4.27
CA VAL A 159 -11.57 9.35 -4.14
C VAL A 159 -12.16 8.88 -2.82
N ALA A 160 -11.81 9.50 -1.68
CA ALA A 160 -12.37 9.11 -0.39
C ALA A 160 -13.91 9.23 -0.36
N ARG A 161 -14.47 10.29 -0.94
CA ARG A 161 -15.92 10.50 -1.02
C ARG A 161 -16.58 9.46 -1.90
N GLU A 162 -16.05 9.21 -3.09
CA GLU A 162 -16.61 8.21 -4.00
C GLU A 162 -16.52 6.81 -3.45
N LEU A 163 -15.45 6.47 -2.72
CA LEU A 163 -15.37 5.20 -2.01
C LEU A 163 -16.46 5.06 -0.94
N ILE A 164 -16.79 6.14 -0.23
CA ILE A 164 -17.87 6.14 0.78
C ILE A 164 -19.23 6.03 0.09
N ASP A 165 -19.45 6.78 -0.99
CA ASP A 165 -20.72 6.80 -1.72
C ASP A 165 -20.98 5.44 -2.39
N ASP A 166 -19.98 4.87 -3.06
CA ASP A 166 -20.10 3.53 -3.63
C ASP A 166 -20.31 2.48 -2.54
N TRP A 167 -19.57 2.56 -1.43
CA TRP A 167 -19.77 1.68 -0.29
C TRP A 167 -21.20 1.72 0.27
N LYS A 168 -21.81 2.91 0.37
CA LYS A 168 -23.22 3.06 0.81
C LYS A 168 -24.21 2.39 -0.14
N ASN A 169 -23.87 2.29 -1.43
CA ASN A 169 -24.72 1.73 -2.48
C ASN A 169 -24.41 0.25 -2.78
N MET A 170 -23.35 -0.32 -2.21
CA MET A 170 -22.96 -1.71 -2.41
C MET A 170 -23.88 -2.68 -1.67
N ASP A 171 -24.02 -3.88 -2.22
CA ASP A 171 -24.62 -4.99 -1.49
C ASP A 171 -23.74 -5.35 -0.27
N PRO A 172 -24.24 -5.21 0.97
CA PRO A 172 -23.51 -5.54 2.19
C PRO A 172 -23.00 -6.99 2.24
N TRP A 173 -23.63 -7.91 1.51
CA TRP A 173 -23.29 -9.34 1.52
C TRP A 173 -22.11 -9.67 0.60
N THR A 174 -21.90 -8.89 -0.46
CA THR A 174 -20.75 -9.05 -1.36
C THR A 174 -19.54 -8.23 -0.93
N MET A 175 -19.69 -7.45 0.14
CA MET A 175 -18.71 -6.46 0.54
C MET A 175 -17.47 -7.10 1.17
N PRO A 176 -16.27 -6.77 0.66
CA PRO A 176 -15.03 -7.23 1.28
C PRO A 176 -14.83 -6.61 2.66
N TYR A 177 -14.39 -7.42 3.62
CA TYR A 177 -14.17 -6.98 4.99
C TYR A 177 -12.79 -6.33 5.17
N SER A 178 -12.69 -5.37 6.09
CA SER A 178 -11.44 -4.82 6.62
C SER A 178 -10.50 -4.21 5.57
N LYS A 179 -11.06 -3.48 4.60
CA LYS A 179 -10.26 -2.66 3.68
C LYS A 179 -9.85 -1.34 4.31
N MET A 180 -8.67 -0.85 3.95
CA MET A 180 -8.12 0.39 4.48
C MET A 180 -7.82 1.39 3.36
N PHE A 181 -8.46 2.54 3.43
CA PHE A 181 -8.11 3.70 2.62
C PHE A 181 -7.33 4.70 3.46
N TYR A 182 -6.30 5.27 2.88
CA TYR A 182 -5.46 6.28 3.48
C TYR A 182 -5.39 7.49 2.55
N GLY A 183 -5.86 8.64 3.03
CA GLY A 183 -5.88 9.91 2.33
C GLY A 183 -4.93 10.91 2.99
N CYS A 184 -3.77 11.16 2.41
CA CYS A 184 -2.83 12.17 2.94
C CYS A 184 -3.22 13.59 2.50
N GLY A 185 -2.89 14.62 3.30
CA GLY A 185 -3.19 16.04 3.02
C GLY A 185 -4.60 16.50 3.39
N ASN A 186 -5.30 15.64 4.12
CA ASN A 186 -6.73 15.64 4.22
C ASN A 186 -7.12 15.62 5.69
N SER A 187 -7.92 16.59 6.09
CA SER A 187 -8.59 16.55 7.38
C SER A 187 -9.99 15.97 7.18
N LEU A 188 -10.48 15.20 8.14
CA LEU A 188 -11.88 14.75 8.19
C LEU A 188 -12.87 15.92 8.04
N LYS A 189 -12.48 17.13 8.47
CA LYS A 189 -13.29 18.36 8.28
C LYS A 189 -13.63 18.65 6.82
N LYS A 190 -12.85 18.13 5.86
CA LYS A 190 -13.10 18.31 4.42
C LYS A 190 -14.10 17.30 3.86
N LEU A 191 -14.49 16.26 4.61
CA LEU A 191 -15.55 15.32 4.25
C LEU A 191 -16.94 15.83 4.71
N VAL A 192 -17.22 17.11 4.47
CA VAL A 192 -18.54 17.71 4.78
C VAL A 192 -19.62 17.01 3.94
N GLY A 193 -20.78 16.73 4.54
CA GLY A 193 -21.89 16.04 3.89
C GLY A 193 -21.83 14.51 4.00
N VAL A 194 -20.74 13.96 4.53
CA VAL A 194 -20.71 12.57 4.97
C VAL A 194 -21.28 12.52 6.39
N ASP A 195 -22.33 11.73 6.61
CA ASP A 195 -23.04 11.55 7.90
C ASP A 195 -22.14 10.88 8.98
N MET A 196 -21.06 11.55 9.34
CA MET A 196 -20.07 11.07 10.30
C MET A 196 -20.52 11.39 11.72
N ARG A 197 -20.68 10.35 12.53
CA ARG A 197 -20.94 10.49 13.97
C ARG A 197 -19.62 10.42 14.73
N LYS A 198 -19.29 11.48 15.47
CA LYS A 198 -18.13 11.48 16.36
C LYS A 198 -18.36 10.49 17.51
N VAL A 199 -17.33 9.72 17.82
CA VAL A 199 -17.34 8.77 18.93
C VAL A 199 -16.33 9.19 19.98
N ASP A 200 -16.76 9.14 21.24
CA ASP A 200 -15.89 9.32 22.38
C ASP A 200 -15.04 8.06 22.56
N SER A 201 -13.71 8.23 22.49
CA SER A 201 -12.80 7.08 22.52
C SER A 201 -12.60 6.47 23.90
N GLU A 202 -12.97 7.19 24.97
CA GLU A 202 -12.92 6.69 26.35
C GLU A 202 -14.19 5.90 26.66
N ALA A 203 -15.36 6.41 26.25
CA ALA A 203 -16.62 5.70 26.41
C ALA A 203 -16.70 4.41 25.56
N GLU A 204 -16.09 4.42 24.38
CA GLU A 204 -16.07 3.29 23.43
C GLU A 204 -14.67 2.64 23.35
N ALA A 205 -13.99 2.50 24.48
CA ALA A 205 -12.62 1.99 24.55
C ALA A 205 -12.40 0.63 23.85
N PRO A 206 -13.29 -0.38 23.98
CA PRO A 206 -13.11 -1.66 23.27
C PRO A 206 -13.13 -1.49 21.74
N LEU A 207 -14.04 -0.65 21.24
CA LEU A 207 -14.14 -0.34 19.82
C LEU A 207 -12.91 0.43 19.34
N TRP A 208 -12.42 1.36 20.15
CA TRP A 208 -11.23 2.14 19.81
C TRP A 208 -9.97 1.26 19.74
N GLU A 209 -9.82 0.29 20.64
CA GLU A 209 -8.70 -0.66 20.56
C GLU A 209 -8.82 -1.60 19.35
N LYS A 210 -10.04 -2.00 18.95
CA LYS A 210 -10.28 -2.71 17.68
C LYS A 210 -9.83 -1.88 16.47
N VAL A 211 -10.13 -0.58 16.45
CA VAL A 211 -9.69 0.32 15.36
C VAL A 211 -8.16 0.46 15.36
N LYS A 212 -7.54 0.67 16.53
CA LYS A 212 -6.09 0.78 16.67
C LYS A 212 -5.34 -0.45 16.22
N SER A 213 -5.84 -1.65 16.50
CA SER A 213 -5.16 -2.89 16.14
C SER A 213 -5.05 -3.06 14.63
N LYS A 214 -6.02 -2.56 13.86
CA LYS A 214 -5.99 -2.54 12.39
C LYS A 214 -4.97 -1.55 11.81
N LEU A 215 -4.58 -0.53 12.57
CA LEU A 215 -3.75 0.58 12.08
C LEU A 215 -2.24 0.31 12.16
N GLY A 216 -1.81 -0.77 12.80
CA GLY A 216 -0.40 -1.17 12.89
C GLY A 216 0.53 -0.02 13.31
N ARG A 217 1.50 0.33 12.46
CA ARG A 217 2.46 1.42 12.71
C ARG A 217 1.84 2.81 12.86
N TYR A 218 0.63 3.04 12.33
CA TYR A 218 -0.04 4.35 12.40
C TYR A 218 -0.68 4.64 13.76
N ARG A 219 -0.78 3.63 14.63
CA ARG A 219 -1.36 3.74 15.98
C ARG A 219 -0.77 4.87 16.82
N ARG A 220 0.52 5.19 16.64
CA ARG A 220 1.25 6.18 17.44
C ARG A 220 0.87 7.63 17.16
N TYR A 221 0.19 7.90 16.04
CA TYR A 221 -0.07 9.26 15.56
C TYR A 221 -1.56 9.63 15.52
N LEU A 222 -2.40 8.80 16.14
CA LEU A 222 -3.85 8.98 16.13
C LEU A 222 -4.28 10.04 17.13
N ARG A 223 -5.30 10.80 16.76
CA ARG A 223 -6.01 11.69 17.69
C ARG A 223 -6.89 10.89 18.64
N LYS A 224 -7.27 11.49 19.78
CA LYS A 224 -8.15 10.90 20.81
C LYS A 224 -9.63 10.75 20.40
N TYR A 225 -9.96 10.90 19.13
CA TYR A 225 -11.34 10.73 18.65
C TYR A 225 -11.33 10.14 17.25
N PHE A 226 -12.39 9.40 16.96
CA PHE A 226 -12.68 8.85 15.64
C PHE A 226 -14.16 9.04 15.34
N TYR A 227 -14.52 8.76 14.09
CA TYR A 227 -15.89 8.90 13.60
C TYR A 227 -16.35 7.57 13.03
N ILE A 228 -17.66 7.36 13.08
CA ILE A 228 -18.34 6.23 12.47
C ILE A 228 -19.26 6.75 11.38
N ILE A 229 -19.27 6.05 10.25
CA ILE A 229 -20.28 6.17 9.20
C ILE A 229 -20.99 4.83 9.14
N ASP A 230 -22.28 4.83 9.40
CA ASP A 230 -23.11 3.62 9.39
C ASP A 230 -23.60 3.34 7.96
N HIS A 231 -23.67 2.06 7.56
CA HIS A 231 -24.20 1.67 6.25
C HIS A 231 -25.72 1.87 6.23
N PRO A 232 -26.31 2.44 5.17
CA PRO A 232 -27.74 2.79 5.16
C PRO A 232 -28.66 1.59 5.31
N VAL A 233 -28.23 0.41 4.86
CA VAL A 233 -29.03 -0.82 4.87
C VAL A 233 -28.61 -1.83 5.96
N HIS A 234 -27.35 -1.82 6.40
CA HIS A 234 -26.80 -2.92 7.22
C HIS A 234 -26.06 -2.38 8.45
N GLN A 235 -26.71 -2.40 9.61
CA GLN A 235 -26.22 -1.75 10.83
C GLN A 235 -24.88 -2.28 11.36
N SER A 236 -24.49 -3.51 10.99
CA SER A 236 -23.18 -4.05 11.37
C SER A 236 -22.03 -3.55 10.50
N ARG A 237 -22.33 -2.92 9.35
CA ARG A 237 -21.33 -2.42 8.40
C ARG A 237 -21.03 -0.97 8.71
N LYS A 238 -19.75 -0.68 8.90
CA LYS A 238 -19.30 0.62 9.39
C LYS A 238 -18.02 1.03 8.70
N ILE A 239 -17.89 2.34 8.46
CA ILE A 239 -16.60 2.94 8.18
C ILE A 239 -16.10 3.62 9.46
N TYR A 240 -14.92 3.23 9.92
CA TYR A 240 -14.21 3.95 10.97
C TYR A 240 -13.29 4.98 10.33
N ALA A 241 -13.56 6.24 10.58
CA ALA A 241 -12.79 7.36 10.06
C ALA A 241 -11.93 7.98 11.16
N VAL A 242 -10.62 7.99 10.96
CA VAL A 242 -9.64 8.47 11.95
C VAL A 242 -8.78 9.57 11.35
N ASP A 243 -8.60 10.64 12.12
CA ASP A 243 -7.66 11.72 11.79
C ASP A 243 -6.32 11.42 12.45
N TYR A 244 -5.24 11.53 11.68
CA TYR A 244 -3.90 11.30 12.18
C TYR A 244 -2.94 12.44 11.76
N TYR A 245 -1.99 12.75 12.63
CA TYR A 245 -1.11 13.89 12.44
C TYR A 245 0.14 13.52 11.63
N CYS A 246 0.22 13.99 10.39
CA CYS A 246 1.41 13.92 9.53
C CYS A 246 1.89 15.29 9.03
N GLY A 247 1.71 16.34 9.84
CA GLY A 247 2.02 17.72 9.46
C GLY A 247 0.98 18.36 8.53
N GLN A 248 0.46 17.62 7.54
CA GLN A 248 -0.58 18.09 6.61
C GLN A 248 -2.01 17.60 6.95
N GLY A 249 -2.14 16.80 8.01
CA GLY A 249 -3.37 16.06 8.31
C GLY A 249 -3.61 14.92 7.34
N ALA A 250 -4.19 13.83 7.83
CA ALA A 250 -4.52 12.71 6.98
C ALA A 250 -5.69 11.91 7.55
N VAL A 251 -6.45 11.31 6.64
CA VAL A 251 -7.63 10.50 6.95
C VAL A 251 -7.31 9.04 6.72
N ILE A 252 -7.70 8.20 7.67
CA ILE A 252 -7.75 6.76 7.48
C ILE A 252 -9.20 6.32 7.55
N LEU A 253 -9.68 5.63 6.53
CA LEU A 253 -11.00 4.99 6.51
C LEU A 253 -10.81 3.48 6.57
N ILE A 254 -11.48 2.84 7.53
CA ILE A 254 -11.49 1.39 7.68
C ILE A 254 -12.91 0.91 7.38
N PHE A 255 -13.08 0.20 6.28
CA PHE A 255 -14.36 -0.37 5.84
C PHE A 255 -14.52 -1.76 6.47
N ASP A 256 -15.48 -1.91 7.38
CA ASP A 256 -15.75 -3.14 8.15
C ASP A 256 -17.20 -3.63 7.96
#